data_AF-A0AAV5V3Q3-F1
#
_entry.id   AF-A0AAV5V3Q3-F1
#
_cell.length_a   1.000
_cell.length_b   1.000
_cell.length_c   1.000
_cell.angle_alpha   90.00
_cell.angle_beta   90.00
_cell.angle_gamma   90.00
#
_symmetry.space_group_name_H-M   'P 1'
#
loop_
_entity.id
_entity.type
_entity.pdbx_description
1 polymer ?
#
loop_
_entity_poly.entity_id
_entity_poly.type
_entity_poly.pdbx_seq_one_letter_code
_entity_poly.pdbx_strand_id
1 'polypeptide(L)'
;AAWCADNLRDLAGWETANLPLSCSSNESAKILDGTIRQIVSWRDCDQLGGIVKSLEKLKEVEPDAALANALLLNMEAFGTGRSVLIDPQFRSDVERAESMAKSSQINDRERLHLKASTLWARGYLPEAQDTWEEILSEYPNDLIAVKFAHDSYFFSGSAEGKRDSITRVLPKWRKDEPCRSYLHGMLAFGQEECGQYDEAEKNALTALSIRREDCWATHARAHVMEMQGRTKESREFLEGTVQDWEPGWMLACHNHWHNTLNYMEEGRYEEPLEIFDSQVGRRAFESKGCLDIVDAASLLWRLELEGVDVGKRWSDLPDLSPHIHDHFLSFNDAHYVFSLHRGGKREDTKELLRSLSSFIKSGPANNNQRVAKLVGQSLCEGMVAYAEGEYAKTVDLIMPVRSYIHQIAGSHAQNDVFIQTLVHACLKTGEPEHKNFARTVLLERAKKKTHSGIAERLWRQLNDNHL
;
A
#
# COMPACT_ATOMS: atom_id res chain seq x y z
N ALA A 1 -16.55 13.94 -3.90
CA ALA A 1 -16.83 13.43 -5.26
C ALA A 1 -18.33 13.36 -5.52
N ALA A 2 -18.95 14.44 -6.01
CA ALA A 2 -20.40 14.45 -6.27
C ALA A 2 -20.82 13.33 -7.25
N TRP A 3 -19.98 13.05 -8.26
CA TRP A 3 -20.24 12.03 -9.28
C TRP A 3 -20.46 10.61 -8.75
N CYS A 4 -19.97 10.27 -7.55
CA CYS A 4 -20.18 8.94 -6.98
C CYS A 4 -21.67 8.65 -6.73
N ALA A 5 -22.50 9.68 -6.50
CA ALA A 5 -23.94 9.54 -6.27
C ALA A 5 -24.77 9.66 -7.56
N ASP A 6 -24.15 9.98 -8.70
CA ASP A 6 -24.88 10.19 -9.96
C ASP A 6 -25.29 8.86 -10.57
N ASN A 7 -26.58 8.72 -10.90
CA ASN A 7 -27.13 7.55 -11.59
C ASN A 7 -26.72 6.22 -10.93
N LEU A 8 -26.90 6.11 -9.61
CA LEU A 8 -26.64 4.87 -8.88
C LEU A 8 -27.50 3.73 -9.42
N ARG A 9 -26.86 2.59 -9.66
CA ARG A 9 -27.50 1.38 -10.16
C ARG A 9 -28.45 0.82 -9.11
N ASP A 10 -29.72 0.70 -9.47
CA ASP A 10 -30.68 -0.16 -8.77
C ASP A 10 -30.57 -1.61 -9.28
N LEU A 11 -31.42 -2.53 -8.81
CA LEU A 11 -31.33 -3.94 -9.20
C LEU A 11 -31.40 -4.12 -10.73
N ALA A 12 -32.26 -3.37 -11.41
CA ALA A 12 -32.38 -3.42 -12.87
C ALA A 12 -31.14 -2.84 -13.57
N GLY A 13 -30.53 -1.79 -13.01
CA GLY A 13 -29.27 -1.24 -13.49
C GLY A 13 -28.09 -2.23 -13.37
N TRP A 14 -28.01 -2.95 -12.25
CA TRP A 14 -27.02 -4.02 -12.05
C TRP A 14 -27.21 -5.18 -13.02
N GLU A 15 -28.46 -5.61 -13.26
CA GLU A 15 -28.79 -6.63 -14.26
C GLU A 15 -28.41 -6.18 -15.68
N THR A 16 -28.74 -4.94 -16.05
CA THR A 16 -28.39 -4.36 -17.36
C THR A 16 -26.88 -4.27 -17.58
N ALA A 17 -26.11 -4.12 -16.49
CA ALA A 17 -24.65 -4.15 -16.51
C ALA A 17 -24.06 -5.57 -16.56
N ASN A 18 -24.90 -6.61 -16.64
CA ASN A 18 -24.53 -8.03 -16.56
C ASN A 18 -23.83 -8.38 -15.23
N LEU A 19 -24.31 -7.78 -14.14
CA LEU A 19 -23.76 -7.93 -12.80
C LEU A 19 -24.90 -8.25 -11.81
N PRO A 20 -25.60 -9.39 -11.96
CA PRO A 20 -26.79 -9.70 -11.17
C PRO A 20 -26.51 -9.76 -9.67
N LEU A 21 -27.40 -9.20 -8.86
CA LEU A 21 -27.33 -9.21 -7.41
C LEU A 21 -28.38 -10.17 -6.84
N SER A 22 -28.06 -10.88 -5.77
CA SER A 22 -29.05 -11.71 -5.06
C SER A 22 -29.77 -10.95 -3.94
N CYS A 23 -29.36 -9.70 -3.67
CA CYS A 23 -30.09 -8.83 -2.75
C CYS A 23 -31.45 -8.41 -3.35
N SER A 24 -32.38 -8.08 -2.46
CA SER A 24 -33.78 -7.83 -2.82
C SER A 24 -34.16 -6.34 -2.82
N SER A 25 -33.31 -5.48 -2.26
CA SER A 25 -33.59 -4.05 -2.11
C SER A 25 -32.87 -3.18 -3.15
N ASN A 26 -33.65 -2.34 -3.86
CA ASN A 26 -33.10 -1.27 -4.70
C ASN A 26 -32.28 -0.25 -3.90
N GLU A 27 -32.61 -0.05 -2.62
CA GLU A 27 -31.84 0.82 -1.74
C GLU A 27 -30.47 0.20 -1.45
N SER A 28 -30.43 -1.11 -1.12
CA SER A 28 -29.19 -1.86 -0.92
C SER A 28 -28.30 -1.81 -2.16
N ALA A 29 -28.86 -2.07 -3.35
CA ALA A 29 -28.14 -2.02 -4.62
C ALA A 29 -27.51 -0.65 -4.91
N LYS A 30 -28.22 0.45 -4.63
CA LYS A 30 -27.71 1.82 -4.85
C LYS A 30 -26.63 2.20 -3.85
N ILE A 31 -26.82 1.86 -2.56
CA ILE A 31 -25.81 2.11 -1.53
C ILE A 31 -24.53 1.33 -1.86
N LEU A 32 -24.66 0.08 -2.30
CA LEU A 32 -23.53 -0.74 -2.74
C LEU A 32 -22.77 -0.08 -3.88
N ASP A 33 -23.46 0.33 -4.95
CA ASP A 33 -22.83 1.01 -6.10
C ASP A 33 -22.11 2.30 -5.69
N GLY A 34 -22.75 3.15 -4.89
CA GLY A 34 -22.15 4.39 -4.39
C GLY A 34 -20.95 4.14 -3.46
N THR A 35 -20.98 3.07 -2.68
CA THR A 35 -19.86 2.66 -1.81
C THR A 35 -18.67 2.18 -2.64
N ILE A 36 -18.91 1.32 -3.63
CA ILE A 36 -17.87 0.82 -4.55
C ILE A 36 -17.18 1.99 -5.26
N ARG A 37 -17.95 2.98 -5.75
CA ARG A 37 -17.38 4.16 -6.41
C ARG A 37 -16.49 4.98 -5.48
N GLN A 38 -16.86 5.16 -4.21
CA GLN A 38 -16.02 5.82 -3.21
C GLN A 38 -14.74 5.02 -2.89
N ILE A 39 -14.83 3.69 -2.82
CA ILE A 39 -13.68 2.81 -2.58
C ILE A 39 -12.72 2.81 -3.77
N VAL A 40 -13.22 2.72 -5.00
CA VAL A 40 -12.37 2.70 -6.20
C VAL A 40 -11.71 4.05 -6.42
N SER A 41 -12.41 5.14 -6.10
CA SER A 41 -11.89 6.50 -6.25
C SER A 41 -11.09 7.02 -5.07
N TRP A 42 -11.14 6.31 -3.93
CA TRP A 42 -10.64 6.74 -2.63
C TRP A 42 -11.05 8.15 -2.24
N ARG A 43 -12.29 8.50 -2.57
CA ARG A 43 -12.80 9.83 -2.34
C ARG A 43 -14.20 9.75 -1.76
N ASP A 44 -14.40 10.52 -0.70
CA ASP A 44 -15.70 10.66 -0.08
C ASP A 44 -16.69 11.35 -1.00
N CYS A 45 -17.95 10.94 -0.89
CA CYS A 45 -19.08 11.57 -1.54
C CYS A 45 -19.97 12.23 -0.50
N ASP A 46 -19.99 13.57 -0.46
CA ASP A 46 -20.79 14.33 0.51
C ASP A 46 -22.29 13.99 0.42
N GLN A 47 -22.80 13.71 -0.78
CA GLN A 47 -24.21 13.31 -0.99
C GLN A 47 -24.53 11.95 -0.35
N LEU A 48 -23.54 11.05 -0.25
CA LEU A 48 -23.66 9.77 0.44
C LEU A 48 -23.29 9.88 1.94
N GLY A 49 -22.70 11.01 2.34
CA GLY A 49 -22.18 11.26 3.68
C GLY A 49 -20.80 10.64 3.95
N GLY A 50 -20.03 10.38 2.89
CA GLY A 50 -18.69 9.78 2.95
C GLY A 50 -18.68 8.26 3.09
N ILE A 51 -17.48 7.69 3.04
CA ILE A 51 -17.28 6.23 3.03
C ILE A 51 -17.78 5.58 4.32
N VAL A 52 -17.51 6.18 5.48
CA VAL A 52 -17.89 5.63 6.80
C VAL A 52 -19.41 5.42 6.88
N LYS A 53 -20.18 6.47 6.56
CA LYS A 53 -21.65 6.40 6.58
C LYS A 53 -22.19 5.43 5.52
N SER A 54 -21.51 5.31 4.39
CA SER A 54 -21.91 4.38 3.34
C SER A 54 -21.73 2.92 3.78
N LEU A 55 -20.62 2.60 4.47
CA LEU A 55 -20.36 1.29 5.06
C LEU A 55 -21.33 0.96 6.21
N GLU A 56 -21.69 1.94 7.05
CA GLU A 56 -22.72 1.78 8.10
C GLU A 56 -24.07 1.40 7.49
N LYS A 57 -24.51 2.15 6.47
CA LYS A 57 -25.76 1.86 5.77
C LYS A 57 -25.77 0.48 5.09
N LEU A 58 -24.64 0.04 4.52
CA LEU A 58 -24.53 -1.31 3.96
C LEU A 58 -24.78 -2.40 5.00
N LYS A 59 -24.39 -2.18 6.25
CA LYS A 59 -24.63 -3.13 7.37
C LYS A 59 -26.10 -3.15 7.79
N GLU A 60 -26.83 -2.04 7.63
CA GLU A 60 -28.19 -1.86 8.15
C GLU A 60 -29.30 -2.26 7.16
N VAL A 61 -29.19 -1.87 5.88
CA VAL A 61 -30.31 -1.96 4.93
C VAL A 61 -30.69 -3.39 4.60
N GLU A 62 -29.71 -4.25 4.32
CA GLU A 62 -29.92 -5.67 4.02
C GLU A 62 -28.74 -6.48 4.57
N PRO A 63 -28.73 -6.78 5.89
CA PRO A 63 -27.55 -7.30 6.59
C PRO A 63 -27.02 -8.64 6.06
N ASP A 64 -27.85 -9.39 5.32
CA ASP A 64 -27.52 -10.69 4.75
C ASP A 64 -27.21 -10.63 3.24
N ALA A 65 -27.12 -9.43 2.65
CA ALA A 65 -26.68 -9.26 1.26
C ALA A 65 -25.22 -9.73 1.10
N ALA A 66 -25.02 -10.76 0.28
CA ALA A 66 -23.74 -11.46 0.14
C ALA A 66 -22.61 -10.54 -0.34
N LEU A 67 -22.84 -9.77 -1.40
CA LEU A 67 -21.82 -8.91 -1.97
C LEU A 67 -21.45 -7.74 -1.04
N ALA A 68 -22.42 -7.22 -0.29
CA ALA A 68 -22.17 -6.19 0.72
C ALA A 68 -21.29 -6.72 1.85
N ASN A 69 -21.56 -7.95 2.33
CA ASN A 69 -20.72 -8.60 3.34
C ASN A 69 -19.30 -8.89 2.84
N ALA A 70 -19.15 -9.32 1.57
CA ALA A 70 -17.83 -9.48 0.96
C ALA A 70 -17.07 -8.14 0.89
N LEU A 71 -17.73 -7.07 0.46
CA LEU A 71 -17.12 -5.73 0.41
C LEU A 71 -16.70 -5.23 1.79
N LEU A 72 -17.55 -5.39 2.81
CA LEU A 72 -17.25 -5.02 4.19
C LEU A 72 -16.05 -5.81 4.75
N LEU A 73 -16.03 -7.13 4.50
CA LEU A 73 -14.91 -7.97 4.93
C LEU A 73 -13.59 -7.55 4.25
N ASN A 74 -13.64 -7.23 2.95
CA ASN A 74 -12.47 -6.71 2.24
C ASN A 74 -11.98 -5.38 2.82
N MET A 75 -12.88 -4.45 3.15
CA MET A 75 -12.48 -3.17 3.77
C MET A 75 -11.73 -3.36 5.09
N GLU A 76 -12.17 -4.29 5.92
CA GLU A 76 -11.49 -4.62 7.19
C GLU A 76 -10.16 -5.34 6.93
N ALA A 77 -10.14 -6.32 6.02
CA ALA A 77 -8.96 -7.15 5.77
C ALA A 77 -7.82 -6.39 5.05
N PHE A 78 -8.15 -5.53 4.09
CA PHE A 78 -7.18 -4.71 3.36
C PHE A 78 -6.72 -3.47 4.17
N GLY A 79 -7.30 -3.23 5.35
CA GLY A 79 -6.75 -2.30 6.33
C GLY A 79 -5.43 -2.78 6.93
N THR A 80 -5.11 -4.08 6.87
CA THR A 80 -3.84 -4.72 7.29
C THR A 80 -3.44 -4.56 8.77
N GLY A 81 -4.26 -3.89 9.58
CA GLY A 81 -4.08 -3.73 11.03
C GLY A 81 -4.95 -4.65 11.89
N ARG A 82 -5.54 -5.68 11.27
CA ARG A 82 -6.35 -6.71 11.95
C ARG A 82 -5.98 -8.09 11.43
N SER A 83 -6.09 -9.10 12.27
CA SER A 83 -5.75 -10.49 11.93
C SER A 83 -6.70 -11.47 12.60
N VAL A 84 -7.14 -12.49 11.86
CA VAL A 84 -8.01 -13.57 12.38
C VAL A 84 -7.36 -14.35 13.52
N LEU A 85 -6.04 -14.23 13.69
CA LEU A 85 -5.27 -14.90 14.73
C LEU A 85 -5.55 -14.31 16.12
N ILE A 86 -5.68 -12.99 16.20
CA ILE A 86 -5.72 -12.26 17.47
C ILE A 86 -7.05 -11.54 17.71
N ASP A 87 -7.85 -11.32 16.66
CA ASP A 87 -9.13 -10.61 16.75
C ASP A 87 -10.31 -11.61 16.63
N PRO A 88 -11.00 -11.94 17.74
CA PRO A 88 -12.12 -12.88 17.73
C PRO A 88 -13.33 -12.37 16.93
N GLN A 89 -13.57 -11.06 16.90
CA GLN A 89 -14.68 -10.49 16.16
C GLN A 89 -14.42 -10.62 14.66
N PHE A 90 -13.22 -10.25 14.21
CA PHE A 90 -12.84 -10.40 12.80
C PHE A 90 -12.88 -11.88 12.35
N ARG A 91 -12.46 -12.80 13.22
CA ARG A 91 -12.60 -14.24 12.95
C ARG A 91 -14.07 -14.65 12.78
N SER A 92 -14.96 -14.16 13.65
CA SER A 92 -16.39 -14.42 13.56
C SER A 92 -16.99 -13.87 12.26
N ASP A 93 -16.56 -12.68 11.81
CA ASP A 93 -17.01 -12.07 10.56
C ASP A 93 -16.57 -12.90 9.34
N VAL A 94 -15.34 -13.44 9.35
CA VAL A 94 -14.85 -14.37 8.32
C VAL A 94 -15.66 -15.66 8.31
N GLU A 95 -15.92 -16.28 9.47
CA GLU A 95 -16.72 -17.50 9.57
C GLU A 95 -18.17 -17.30 9.11
N ARG A 96 -18.74 -16.11 9.37
CA ARG A 96 -20.05 -15.72 8.83
C ARG A 96 -20.03 -15.67 7.31
N ALA A 97 -19.04 -15.01 6.71
CA ALA A 97 -18.90 -14.95 5.25
C ALA A 97 -18.73 -16.35 4.61
N GLU A 98 -17.96 -17.25 5.24
CA GLU A 98 -17.83 -18.65 4.81
C GLU A 98 -19.15 -19.43 4.90
N SER A 99 -19.99 -19.14 5.90
CA SER A 99 -21.32 -19.72 6.02
C SER A 99 -22.26 -19.20 4.92
N MET A 100 -22.26 -17.89 4.67
CA MET A 100 -23.05 -17.27 3.60
C MET A 100 -22.70 -17.84 2.22
N ALA A 101 -21.41 -18.10 1.98
CA ALA A 101 -20.93 -18.70 0.73
C ALA A 101 -21.49 -20.11 0.45
N LYS A 102 -22.11 -20.77 1.43
CA LYS A 102 -22.77 -22.08 1.27
C LYS A 102 -24.26 -21.97 0.95
N SER A 103 -24.84 -20.76 1.00
CA SER A 103 -26.25 -20.54 0.71
C SER A 103 -26.57 -20.85 -0.76
N SER A 104 -27.72 -21.47 -1.00
CA SER A 104 -28.27 -21.66 -2.35
C SER A 104 -28.99 -20.42 -2.88
N GLN A 105 -29.14 -19.38 -2.04
CA GLN A 105 -29.84 -18.13 -2.40
C GLN A 105 -28.93 -17.09 -3.05
N ILE A 106 -27.61 -17.31 -3.05
CA ILE A 106 -26.63 -16.40 -3.65
C ILE A 106 -26.18 -16.94 -5.01
N ASN A 107 -25.90 -16.03 -5.94
CA ASN A 107 -25.35 -16.37 -7.24
C ASN A 107 -23.85 -16.71 -7.16
N ASP A 108 -23.31 -17.32 -8.22
CA ASP A 108 -21.94 -17.83 -8.22
C ASP A 108 -20.88 -16.72 -8.13
N ARG A 109 -21.13 -15.56 -8.75
CA ARG A 109 -20.23 -14.40 -8.66
C ARG A 109 -20.11 -13.89 -7.23
N GLU A 110 -21.22 -13.74 -6.52
CA GLU A 110 -21.22 -13.33 -5.10
C GLU A 110 -20.55 -14.39 -4.21
N ARG A 111 -20.72 -15.67 -4.52
CA ARG A 111 -20.03 -16.78 -3.85
C ARG A 111 -18.51 -16.69 -4.02
N LEU A 112 -18.04 -16.38 -5.23
CA LEU A 112 -16.62 -16.18 -5.51
C LEU A 112 -16.07 -14.96 -4.75
N HIS A 113 -16.82 -13.86 -4.66
CA HIS A 113 -16.41 -12.69 -3.86
C HIS A 113 -16.25 -13.03 -2.38
N LEU A 114 -17.21 -13.73 -1.79
CA LEU A 114 -17.11 -14.19 -0.40
C LEU A 114 -15.90 -15.13 -0.21
N LYS A 115 -15.68 -16.07 -1.13
CA LYS A 115 -14.52 -16.97 -1.12
C LYS A 115 -13.19 -16.21 -1.19
N ALA A 116 -13.05 -15.26 -2.11
CA ALA A 116 -11.82 -14.48 -2.25
C ALA A 116 -11.53 -13.66 -0.98
N SER A 117 -12.57 -13.01 -0.44
CA SER A 117 -12.48 -12.19 0.77
C SER A 117 -12.04 -13.02 2.00
N THR A 118 -12.57 -14.24 2.15
CA THR A 118 -12.21 -15.12 3.28
C THR A 118 -10.83 -15.73 3.11
N LEU A 119 -10.44 -16.11 1.90
CA LEU A 119 -9.07 -16.54 1.57
C LEU A 119 -8.06 -15.45 1.93
N TRP A 120 -8.33 -14.22 1.50
CA TRP A 120 -7.50 -13.05 1.81
C TRP A 120 -7.37 -12.82 3.32
N ALA A 121 -8.50 -12.76 4.04
CA ALA A 121 -8.51 -12.55 5.49
C ALA A 121 -7.76 -13.63 6.29
N ARG A 122 -7.67 -14.86 5.75
CA ARG A 122 -6.89 -15.96 6.34
C ARG A 122 -5.42 -16.00 5.87
N GLY A 123 -5.04 -15.12 4.95
CA GLY A 123 -3.67 -14.99 4.43
C GLY A 123 -3.32 -15.92 3.26
N TYR A 124 -4.31 -16.48 2.57
CA TYR A 124 -4.18 -17.24 1.32
C TYR A 124 -4.24 -16.29 0.11
N LEU A 125 -3.23 -15.41 -0.01
CA LEU A 125 -3.23 -14.28 -0.95
C LEU A 125 -3.27 -14.72 -2.43
N PRO A 126 -2.43 -15.66 -2.92
CA PRO A 126 -2.51 -16.13 -4.31
C PRO A 126 -3.85 -16.79 -4.63
N GLU A 127 -4.42 -17.57 -3.71
CA GLU A 127 -5.71 -18.21 -3.92
C GLU A 127 -6.86 -17.19 -3.97
N ALA A 128 -6.76 -16.11 -3.19
CA ALA A 128 -7.70 -14.99 -3.26
C ALA A 128 -7.56 -14.24 -4.60
N GLN A 129 -6.33 -13.96 -5.03
CA GLN A 129 -6.00 -13.36 -6.33
C GLN A 129 -6.62 -14.16 -7.48
N ASP A 130 -6.35 -15.46 -7.53
CA ASP A 130 -6.89 -16.35 -8.56
C ASP A 130 -8.42 -16.36 -8.57
N THR A 131 -9.05 -16.27 -7.39
CA THR A 131 -10.52 -16.22 -7.28
C THR A 131 -11.09 -14.88 -7.80
N TRP A 132 -10.43 -13.74 -7.57
CA TRP A 132 -10.85 -12.49 -8.19
C TRP A 132 -10.59 -12.46 -9.70
N GLU A 133 -9.48 -13.03 -10.16
CA GLU A 133 -9.20 -13.17 -11.60
C GLU A 133 -10.20 -14.10 -12.30
N GLU A 134 -10.68 -15.14 -11.63
CA GLU A 134 -11.80 -15.97 -12.11
C GLU A 134 -13.05 -15.10 -12.35
N ILE A 135 -13.40 -14.23 -11.39
CA ILE A 135 -14.51 -13.27 -11.56
C ILE A 135 -14.24 -12.34 -12.75
N LEU A 136 -13.04 -11.77 -12.86
CA LEU A 136 -12.70 -10.82 -13.95
C LEU A 136 -12.65 -11.45 -15.34
N SER A 137 -12.47 -12.77 -15.41
CA SER A 137 -12.50 -13.51 -16.68
C SER A 137 -13.89 -13.48 -17.32
N GLU A 138 -14.95 -13.53 -16.49
CA GLU A 138 -16.36 -13.55 -16.90
C GLU A 138 -17.01 -12.16 -16.79
N TYR A 139 -16.70 -11.41 -15.73
CA TYR A 139 -17.26 -10.11 -15.38
C TYR A 139 -16.15 -9.02 -15.37
N PRO A 140 -15.61 -8.63 -16.54
CA PRO A 140 -14.48 -7.71 -16.60
C PRO A 140 -14.82 -6.32 -16.04
N ASN A 141 -16.10 -5.95 -15.96
CA ASN A 141 -16.61 -4.70 -15.40
C ASN A 141 -16.97 -4.77 -13.90
N ASP A 142 -16.67 -5.87 -13.20
CA ASP A 142 -16.88 -5.98 -11.76
C ASP A 142 -15.82 -5.17 -10.99
N LEU A 143 -16.22 -3.97 -10.54
CA LEU A 143 -15.34 -3.04 -9.86
C LEU A 143 -14.79 -3.54 -8.53
N ILE A 144 -15.51 -4.42 -7.81
CA ILE A 144 -15.02 -5.01 -6.56
C ILE A 144 -13.85 -5.92 -6.91
N ALA A 145 -14.03 -6.80 -7.90
CA ALA A 145 -12.99 -7.73 -8.30
C ALA A 145 -11.78 -6.99 -8.87
N VAL A 146 -11.99 -5.95 -9.71
CA VAL A 146 -10.89 -5.11 -10.23
C VAL A 146 -10.10 -4.51 -9.09
N LYS A 147 -10.78 -3.90 -8.11
CA LYS A 147 -10.11 -3.18 -7.02
C LYS A 147 -9.31 -4.12 -6.12
N PHE A 148 -9.93 -5.19 -5.65
CA PHE A 148 -9.29 -6.06 -4.66
C PHE A 148 -8.28 -7.02 -5.30
N ALA A 149 -8.44 -7.43 -6.57
CA ALA A 149 -7.37 -8.08 -7.30
C ALA A 149 -6.14 -7.16 -7.40
N HIS A 150 -6.33 -5.91 -7.83
CA HIS A 150 -5.23 -4.96 -7.98
C HIS A 150 -4.50 -4.70 -6.65
N ASP A 151 -5.24 -4.37 -5.59
CA ASP A 151 -4.67 -4.14 -4.26
C ASP A 151 -3.97 -5.40 -3.72
N SER A 152 -4.53 -6.58 -3.98
CA SER A 152 -3.95 -7.83 -3.51
C SER A 152 -2.57 -8.09 -4.13
N TYR A 153 -2.37 -7.71 -5.40
CA TYR A 153 -1.06 -7.80 -6.06
C TYR A 153 -0.07 -6.76 -5.53
N PHE A 154 -0.55 -5.57 -5.14
CA PHE A 154 0.28 -4.60 -4.43
C PHE A 154 0.81 -5.17 -3.11
N PHE A 155 -0.08 -5.74 -2.31
CA PHE A 155 0.27 -6.33 -1.01
C PHE A 155 1.06 -7.64 -1.09
N SER A 156 1.03 -8.35 -2.22
CA SER A 156 1.88 -9.52 -2.45
C SER A 156 3.20 -9.20 -3.18
N GLY A 157 3.46 -7.94 -3.51
CA GLY A 157 4.66 -7.51 -4.23
C GLY A 157 4.72 -7.93 -5.71
N SER A 158 3.58 -8.26 -6.34
CA SER A 158 3.54 -8.67 -7.75
C SER A 158 3.34 -7.47 -8.68
N ALA A 159 4.42 -6.98 -9.28
CA ALA A 159 4.36 -5.90 -10.27
C ALA A 159 3.58 -6.32 -11.53
N GLU A 160 3.86 -7.52 -12.04
CA GLU A 160 3.20 -8.07 -13.23
C GLU A 160 1.71 -8.31 -12.97
N GLY A 161 1.33 -8.80 -11.79
CA GLY A 161 -0.08 -8.96 -11.41
C GLY A 161 -0.85 -7.64 -11.46
N LYS A 162 -0.31 -6.58 -10.85
CA LYS A 162 -0.87 -5.21 -10.89
C LYS A 162 -1.11 -4.74 -12.33
N ARG A 163 -0.13 -4.91 -13.22
CA ARG A 163 -0.20 -4.49 -14.62
C ARG A 163 -1.17 -5.34 -15.44
N ASP A 164 -1.01 -6.66 -15.36
CA ASP A 164 -1.63 -7.59 -16.29
C ASP A 164 -3.11 -7.79 -15.98
N SER A 165 -3.51 -7.71 -14.70
CA SER A 165 -4.92 -7.74 -14.29
C SER A 165 -5.72 -6.63 -14.98
N ILE A 166 -5.24 -5.39 -14.89
CA ILE A 166 -5.92 -4.25 -15.51
C ILE A 166 -5.83 -4.29 -17.03
N THR A 167 -4.69 -4.74 -17.58
CA THR A 167 -4.49 -4.91 -19.02
C THR A 167 -5.53 -5.86 -19.63
N ARG A 168 -5.91 -6.93 -18.93
CA ARG A 168 -6.93 -7.89 -19.38
C ARG A 168 -8.34 -7.31 -19.43
N VAL A 169 -8.68 -6.39 -18.53
CA VAL A 169 -10.05 -5.89 -18.39
C VAL A 169 -10.27 -4.57 -19.12
N LEU A 170 -9.33 -3.62 -19.08
CA LEU A 170 -9.51 -2.26 -19.59
C LEU A 170 -10.01 -2.18 -21.05
N PRO A 171 -9.55 -3.01 -22.02
CA PRO A 171 -10.07 -2.98 -23.38
C PRO A 171 -11.54 -3.42 -23.51
N LYS A 172 -12.07 -4.14 -22.52
CA LYS A 172 -13.47 -4.63 -22.48
C LYS A 172 -14.43 -3.62 -21.88
N TRP A 173 -13.93 -2.51 -21.34
CA TRP A 173 -14.73 -1.48 -20.69
C TRP A 173 -15.29 -0.46 -21.68
N ARG A 174 -16.56 -0.10 -21.51
CA ARG A 174 -17.17 0.99 -22.31
C ARG A 174 -16.61 2.33 -21.86
N LYS A 175 -16.62 3.32 -22.77
CA LYS A 175 -15.99 4.62 -22.54
C LYS A 175 -16.66 5.43 -21.42
N ASP A 176 -17.95 5.19 -21.21
CA ASP A 176 -18.85 5.87 -20.28
C ASP A 176 -19.06 5.13 -18.95
N GLU A 177 -18.43 3.95 -18.76
CA GLU A 177 -18.51 3.25 -17.48
C GLU A 177 -17.91 4.10 -16.34
N PRO A 178 -18.59 4.15 -15.17
CA PRO A 178 -18.06 4.82 -13.99
C PRO A 178 -16.66 4.30 -13.63
N CYS A 179 -15.84 5.16 -13.05
CA CYS A 179 -14.49 4.82 -12.59
C CYS A 179 -13.45 4.46 -13.67
N ARG A 180 -13.74 4.59 -14.97
CA ARG A 180 -12.77 4.28 -16.05
C ARG A 180 -11.43 5.01 -15.94
N SER A 181 -11.42 6.25 -15.40
CA SER A 181 -10.15 6.97 -15.13
C SER A 181 -9.26 6.19 -14.16
N TYR A 182 -9.84 5.63 -13.10
CA TYR A 182 -9.10 4.93 -12.06
C TYR A 182 -8.51 3.61 -12.56
N LEU A 183 -9.12 2.95 -13.56
CA LEU A 183 -8.49 1.81 -14.23
C LEU A 183 -7.24 2.23 -15.01
N HIS A 184 -7.28 3.36 -15.71
CA HIS A 184 -6.07 3.90 -16.36
C HIS A 184 -5.00 4.25 -15.32
N GLY A 185 -5.39 4.79 -14.15
CA GLY A 185 -4.49 4.97 -13.03
C GLY A 185 -3.88 3.65 -12.53
N MET A 186 -4.71 2.63 -12.27
CA MET A 186 -4.27 1.31 -11.79
C MET A 186 -3.30 0.65 -12.76
N LEU A 187 -3.58 0.78 -14.06
CA LEU A 187 -2.67 0.34 -15.11
C LEU A 187 -1.36 1.13 -15.09
N ALA A 188 -1.43 2.46 -14.98
CA ALA A 188 -0.24 3.31 -14.92
C ALA A 188 0.69 2.90 -13.77
N PHE A 189 0.14 2.67 -12.58
CA PHE A 189 0.93 2.22 -11.43
C PHE A 189 1.52 0.82 -11.65
N GLY A 190 0.76 -0.13 -12.20
CA GLY A 190 1.28 -1.45 -12.53
C GLY A 190 2.40 -1.40 -13.58
N GLN A 191 2.27 -0.56 -14.60
CA GLN A 191 3.27 -0.34 -15.64
C GLN A 191 4.55 0.28 -15.08
N GLU A 192 4.41 1.29 -14.22
CA GLU A 192 5.53 1.96 -13.56
C GLU A 192 6.33 0.97 -12.71
N GLU A 193 5.66 0.15 -11.92
CA GLU A 193 6.30 -0.87 -11.08
C GLU A 193 6.97 -1.99 -11.90
N CYS A 194 6.58 -2.16 -13.17
CA CYS A 194 7.26 -3.01 -14.15
C CYS A 194 8.39 -2.29 -14.94
N GLY A 195 8.69 -1.03 -14.63
CA GLY A 195 9.70 -0.22 -15.33
C GLY A 195 9.25 0.31 -16.70
N GLN A 196 7.96 0.26 -17.02
CA GLN A 196 7.38 0.74 -18.29
C GLN A 196 6.96 2.23 -18.17
N TYR A 197 7.91 3.08 -17.79
CA TYR A 197 7.67 4.47 -17.38
C TYR A 197 6.93 5.32 -18.41
N ASP A 198 7.32 5.24 -19.70
CA ASP A 198 6.69 6.05 -20.75
C ASP A 198 5.21 5.68 -20.96
N GLU A 199 4.88 4.39 -20.83
CA GLU A 199 3.50 3.92 -21.00
C GLU A 199 2.66 4.17 -19.75
N ALA A 200 3.29 4.06 -18.58
CA ALA A 200 2.68 4.45 -17.31
C ALA A 200 2.27 5.92 -17.33
N GLU A 201 3.16 6.84 -17.73
CA GLU A 201 2.85 8.27 -17.76
C GLU A 201 1.74 8.60 -18.77
N LYS A 202 1.72 7.96 -19.95
CA LYS A 202 0.62 8.12 -20.92
C LYS A 202 -0.73 7.69 -20.34
N ASN A 203 -0.78 6.57 -19.62
CA ASN A 203 -2.01 6.12 -18.98
C ASN A 203 -2.43 7.05 -17.83
N ALA A 204 -1.48 7.52 -17.02
CA ALA A 204 -1.77 8.49 -15.96
C ALA A 204 -2.34 9.80 -16.54
N LEU A 205 -1.74 10.34 -17.61
CA LEU A 205 -2.26 11.52 -18.31
C LEU A 205 -3.65 11.28 -18.92
N THR A 206 -3.89 10.08 -19.45
CA THR A 206 -5.22 9.70 -19.94
C THR A 206 -6.25 9.73 -18.82
N ALA A 207 -5.95 9.12 -17.66
CA ALA A 207 -6.81 9.16 -16.49
C ALA A 207 -7.10 10.61 -16.03
N LEU A 208 -6.06 11.44 -15.90
CA LEU A 208 -6.18 12.83 -15.46
C LEU A 208 -6.96 13.71 -16.47
N SER A 209 -6.91 13.38 -17.76
CA SER A 209 -7.72 14.06 -18.79
C SER A 209 -9.22 13.73 -18.68
N ILE A 210 -9.55 12.52 -18.18
CA ILE A 210 -10.92 12.10 -17.92
C ILE A 210 -11.40 12.69 -16.59
N ARG A 211 -10.55 12.66 -15.56
CA ARG A 211 -10.84 13.12 -14.22
C ARG A 211 -9.57 13.65 -13.55
N ARG A 212 -9.51 14.97 -13.36
CA ARG A 212 -8.35 15.62 -12.74
C ARG A 212 -8.14 15.17 -11.29
N GLU A 213 -9.22 14.84 -10.59
CA GLU A 213 -9.19 14.41 -9.18
C GLU A 213 -8.91 12.90 -9.01
N ASP A 214 -8.39 12.25 -10.04
CA ASP A 214 -7.92 10.88 -9.96
C ASP A 214 -6.61 10.83 -9.16
N CYS A 215 -6.74 10.65 -7.84
CA CYS A 215 -5.61 10.62 -6.92
C CYS A 215 -4.64 9.46 -7.23
N TRP A 216 -5.15 8.36 -7.79
CA TRP A 216 -4.36 7.20 -8.18
C TRP A 216 -3.50 7.49 -9.40
N ALA A 217 -4.05 8.16 -10.43
CA ALA A 217 -3.27 8.58 -11.58
C ALA A 217 -2.20 9.63 -11.23
N THR A 218 -2.51 10.54 -10.30
CA THR A 218 -1.53 11.48 -9.75
C THR A 218 -0.39 10.73 -9.07
N HIS A 219 -0.72 9.78 -8.19
CA HIS A 219 0.24 8.93 -7.50
C HIS A 219 1.13 8.15 -8.46
N ALA A 220 0.55 7.44 -9.43
CA ALA A 220 1.29 6.69 -10.44
C ALA A 220 2.27 7.58 -11.23
N ARG A 221 1.85 8.80 -11.58
CA ARG A 221 2.72 9.76 -12.29
C ARG A 221 3.84 10.30 -11.41
N ALA A 222 3.58 10.57 -10.13
CA ALA A 222 4.61 10.96 -9.17
C ALA A 222 5.66 9.85 -9.02
N HIS A 223 5.21 8.59 -8.98
CA HIS A 223 6.05 7.39 -9.02
C HIS A 223 6.97 7.33 -10.25
N VAL A 224 6.42 7.53 -11.45
CA VAL A 224 7.22 7.58 -12.69
C VAL A 224 8.34 8.62 -12.58
N MET A 225 8.01 9.83 -12.15
CA MET A 225 8.99 10.91 -12.04
C MET A 225 10.03 10.64 -10.96
N GLU A 226 9.60 10.08 -9.82
CA GLU A 226 10.48 9.66 -8.73
C GLU A 226 11.48 8.62 -9.22
N MET A 227 11.04 7.55 -9.89
CA MET A 227 11.93 6.50 -10.38
C MET A 227 12.83 6.95 -11.54
N GLN A 228 12.43 7.97 -12.32
CA GLN A 228 13.27 8.56 -13.36
C GLN A 228 14.21 9.69 -12.86
N GLY A 229 14.11 10.08 -11.58
CA GLY A 229 14.86 11.21 -11.01
C GLY A 229 14.45 12.57 -11.57
N ARG A 230 13.21 12.71 -12.02
CA ARG A 230 12.60 13.97 -12.51
C ARG A 230 12.09 14.82 -11.35
N THR A 231 12.95 15.04 -10.35
CA THR A 231 12.62 15.61 -9.04
C THR A 231 11.91 16.96 -9.12
N LYS A 232 12.46 17.90 -9.90
CA LYS A 232 11.87 19.24 -10.05
C LYS A 232 10.47 19.18 -10.69
N GLU A 233 10.31 18.36 -11.72
CA GLU A 233 9.03 18.21 -12.42
C GLU A 233 7.98 17.55 -11.53
N SER A 234 8.36 16.53 -10.75
CA SER A 234 7.49 15.87 -9.77
C SER A 234 6.96 16.86 -8.74
N ARG A 235 7.84 17.71 -8.21
CA ARG A 235 7.47 18.74 -7.23
C ARG A 235 6.52 19.79 -7.83
N GLU A 236 6.85 20.34 -8.99
CA GLU A 236 5.98 21.30 -9.69
C GLU A 236 4.59 20.70 -9.99
N PHE A 237 4.55 19.41 -10.37
CA PHE A 237 3.29 18.70 -10.62
C PHE A 237 2.46 18.51 -9.35
N LEU A 238 3.06 17.94 -8.29
CA LEU A 238 2.35 17.66 -7.03
C LEU A 238 1.85 18.94 -6.36
N GLU A 239 2.70 19.96 -6.26
CA GLU A 239 2.35 21.25 -5.65
C GLU A 239 1.32 22.00 -6.49
N GLY A 240 1.45 21.98 -7.83
CA GLY A 240 0.53 22.66 -8.74
C GLY A 240 -0.86 22.03 -8.84
N THR A 241 -1.04 20.79 -8.37
CA THR A 241 -2.30 20.03 -8.48
C THR A 241 -2.89 19.61 -7.14
N VAL A 242 -2.37 20.11 -6.00
CA VAL A 242 -2.77 19.69 -4.64
C VAL A 242 -4.28 19.72 -4.41
N GLN A 243 -4.98 20.73 -4.94
CA GLN A 243 -6.44 20.87 -4.77
C GLN A 243 -7.23 19.76 -5.49
N ASP A 244 -6.64 19.13 -6.51
CA ASP A 244 -7.26 18.07 -7.28
C ASP A 244 -7.13 16.70 -6.56
N TRP A 245 -5.93 16.36 -6.06
CA TRP A 245 -5.64 15.04 -5.52
C TRP A 245 -5.78 14.93 -3.99
N GLU A 246 -5.60 16.02 -3.22
CA GLU A 246 -5.66 15.97 -1.75
C GLU A 246 -7.02 15.52 -1.19
N PRO A 247 -8.17 15.79 -1.84
CA PRO A 247 -9.45 15.22 -1.40
C PRO A 247 -9.55 13.69 -1.50
N GLY A 248 -8.62 13.02 -2.18
CA GLY A 248 -8.51 11.56 -2.23
C GLY A 248 -7.88 11.03 -0.94
N TRP A 249 -8.71 10.74 0.06
CA TRP A 249 -8.31 10.54 1.47
C TRP A 249 -7.26 9.45 1.67
N MET A 250 -7.29 8.36 0.88
CA MET A 250 -6.36 7.23 1.04
C MET A 250 -4.93 7.57 0.58
N LEU A 251 -4.76 8.43 -0.43
CA LEU A 251 -3.45 8.76 -1.01
C LEU A 251 -2.96 10.16 -0.70
N ALA A 252 -3.76 10.99 -0.03
CA ALA A 252 -3.36 12.35 0.28
C ALA A 252 -2.06 12.38 1.11
N CYS A 253 -1.98 11.56 2.16
CA CYS A 253 -0.76 11.41 2.96
C CYS A 253 0.42 10.95 2.11
N HIS A 254 0.20 9.91 1.30
CA HIS A 254 1.24 9.29 0.48
C HIS A 254 1.77 10.21 -0.64
N ASN A 255 0.91 11.04 -1.25
CA ASN A 255 1.32 12.04 -2.24
C ASN A 255 2.11 13.18 -1.59
N HIS A 256 1.74 13.60 -0.37
CA HIS A 256 2.57 14.53 0.42
C HIS A 256 3.93 13.89 0.76
N TRP A 257 3.95 12.62 1.12
CA TRP A 257 5.18 11.85 1.35
C TRP A 257 6.07 11.82 0.10
N HIS A 258 5.53 11.55 -1.10
CA HIS A 258 6.28 11.67 -2.36
C HIS A 258 6.86 13.06 -2.58
N ASN A 259 6.11 14.12 -2.23
CA ASN A 259 6.63 15.47 -2.36
C ASN A 259 7.87 15.69 -1.47
N THR A 260 7.89 15.11 -0.27
CA THR A 260 9.08 15.19 0.61
C THR A 260 10.30 14.47 0.03
N LEU A 261 10.11 13.36 -0.69
CA LEU A 261 11.22 12.65 -1.32
C LEU A 261 11.93 13.53 -2.35
N ASN A 262 11.18 14.36 -3.09
CA ASN A 262 11.76 15.28 -4.06
C ASN A 262 12.72 16.28 -3.39
N TYR A 263 12.31 16.88 -2.26
CA TYR A 263 13.18 17.79 -1.51
C TYR A 263 14.42 17.07 -0.96
N MET A 264 14.27 15.84 -0.44
CA MET A 264 15.40 15.06 0.06
C MET A 264 16.39 14.70 -1.05
N GLU A 265 15.94 14.40 -2.27
CA GLU A 265 16.86 14.21 -3.41
C GLU A 265 17.67 15.48 -3.70
N GLU A 266 17.07 16.67 -3.58
CA GLU A 266 17.75 17.98 -3.69
C GLU A 266 18.67 18.31 -2.48
N GLY A 267 18.65 17.51 -1.41
CA GLY A 267 19.39 17.79 -0.16
C GLY A 267 18.76 18.93 0.67
N ARG A 268 17.45 19.15 0.51
CA ARG A 268 16.65 20.13 1.25
C ARG A 268 15.82 19.40 2.30
N TYR A 269 15.90 19.84 3.55
CA TYR A 269 15.36 19.09 4.69
C TYR A 269 14.38 19.89 5.56
N GLU A 270 14.33 21.21 5.43
CA GLU A 270 13.38 22.05 6.16
C GLU A 270 11.95 21.79 5.65
N GLU A 271 11.77 21.71 4.34
CA GLU A 271 10.47 21.51 3.70
C GLU A 271 9.89 20.11 3.98
N PRO A 272 10.66 19.00 3.91
CA PRO A 272 10.20 17.71 4.41
C PRO A 272 9.71 17.72 5.85
N LEU A 273 10.37 18.46 6.77
CA LEU A 273 9.93 18.56 8.16
C LEU A 273 8.63 19.36 8.29
N GLU A 274 8.47 20.45 7.54
CA GLU A 274 7.23 21.23 7.49
C GLU A 274 6.05 20.42 6.91
N ILE A 275 6.30 19.67 5.83
CA ILE A 275 5.30 18.77 5.23
C ILE A 275 4.98 17.62 6.19
N PHE A 276 5.96 17.09 6.92
CA PHE A 276 5.72 16.10 7.95
C PHE A 276 4.74 16.65 9.00
N ASP A 277 5.02 17.81 9.57
CA ASP A 277 4.23 18.38 10.67
C ASP A 277 2.80 18.76 10.23
N SER A 278 2.67 19.36 9.04
CA SER A 278 1.39 19.86 8.55
C SER A 278 0.52 18.80 7.88
N GLN A 279 1.12 17.76 7.30
CA GLN A 279 0.44 16.76 6.49
C GLN A 279 0.72 15.34 6.97
N VAL A 280 1.92 14.78 6.73
CA VAL A 280 2.16 13.33 6.87
C VAL A 280 1.96 12.84 8.30
N GLY A 281 2.63 13.47 9.27
CA GLY A 281 2.52 13.13 10.69
C GLY A 281 1.13 13.41 11.26
N ARG A 282 0.52 14.54 10.89
CA ARG A 282 -0.86 14.89 11.29
C ARG A 282 -1.87 13.84 10.81
N ARG A 283 -1.78 13.43 9.55
CA ARG A 283 -2.68 12.44 8.94
C ARG A 283 -2.49 11.06 9.54
N ALA A 284 -1.24 10.64 9.77
CA ALA A 284 -0.95 9.40 10.48
C ALA A 284 -1.58 9.39 11.88
N PHE A 285 -1.51 10.50 12.62
CA PHE A 285 -2.13 10.63 13.94
C PHE A 285 -3.66 10.59 13.90
N GLU A 286 -4.27 11.33 12.97
CA GLU A 286 -5.72 11.43 12.82
C GLU A 286 -6.36 10.12 12.34
N SER A 287 -5.77 9.50 11.30
CA SER A 287 -6.33 8.30 10.67
C SER A 287 -6.01 7.02 11.44
N LYS A 288 -4.81 6.95 12.04
CA LYS A 288 -4.21 5.73 12.60
C LYS A 288 -4.17 4.57 11.61
N GLY A 289 -4.28 4.86 10.31
CA GLY A 289 -4.21 3.87 9.25
C GLY A 289 -2.79 3.39 9.05
N CYS A 290 -2.62 2.10 8.78
CA CYS A 290 -1.30 1.49 8.62
C CYS A 290 -0.47 2.20 7.54
N LEU A 291 -1.08 2.56 6.40
CA LEU A 291 -0.41 3.25 5.29
C LEU A 291 0.16 4.61 5.69
N ASP A 292 -0.62 5.44 6.40
CA ASP A 292 -0.15 6.76 6.83
C ASP A 292 0.97 6.63 7.87
N ILE A 293 0.89 5.64 8.75
CA ILE A 293 1.91 5.39 9.78
C ILE A 293 3.23 4.95 9.13
N VAL A 294 3.20 4.03 8.17
CA VAL A 294 4.43 3.56 7.49
C VAL A 294 5.06 4.66 6.64
N ASP A 295 4.28 5.53 6.02
CA ASP A 295 4.79 6.71 5.31
C ASP A 295 5.49 7.69 6.25
N ALA A 296 4.85 8.00 7.39
CA ALA A 296 5.41 8.88 8.41
C ALA A 296 6.72 8.30 8.99
N ALA A 297 6.71 7.01 9.32
CA ALA A 297 7.88 6.28 9.80
C ALA A 297 9.03 6.28 8.78
N SER A 298 8.72 5.98 7.51
CA SER A 298 9.70 5.97 6.42
C SER A 298 10.34 7.35 6.21
N LEU A 299 9.55 8.43 6.29
CA LEU A 299 10.05 9.80 6.16
C LEU A 299 11.00 10.19 7.29
N LEU A 300 10.61 9.96 8.56
CA LEU A 300 11.49 10.24 9.70
C LEU A 300 12.80 9.46 9.62
N TRP A 301 12.73 8.19 9.25
CA TRP A 301 13.91 7.36 9.10
C TRP A 301 14.86 7.89 8.02
N ARG A 302 14.34 8.28 6.85
CA ARG A 302 15.15 8.84 5.75
C ARG A 302 15.81 10.17 6.14
N LEU A 303 15.10 11.02 6.87
CA LEU A 303 15.67 12.27 7.38
C LEU A 303 16.85 12.00 8.33
N GLU A 304 16.73 11.02 9.24
CA GLU A 304 17.84 10.63 10.11
C GLU A 304 19.02 10.01 9.34
N LEU A 305 18.77 9.26 8.26
CA LEU A 305 19.83 8.74 7.39
C LEU A 305 20.66 9.87 6.76
N GLU A 306 20.01 10.97 6.38
CA GLU A 306 20.65 12.20 5.87
C GLU A 306 21.22 13.09 7.01
N GLY A 307 21.16 12.65 8.27
CA GLY A 307 21.74 13.35 9.42
C GLY A 307 20.89 14.48 9.97
N VAL A 308 19.61 14.53 9.63
CA VAL A 308 18.65 15.53 10.12
C VAL A 308 18.16 15.16 11.52
N ASP A 309 18.14 16.13 12.43
CA ASP A 309 17.50 15.97 13.75
C ASP A 309 15.98 16.09 13.61
N VAL A 310 15.28 14.97 13.81
CA VAL A 310 13.81 14.91 13.72
C VAL A 310 13.11 15.34 15.01
N GLY A 311 13.85 15.62 16.09
CA GLY A 311 13.31 16.04 17.37
C GLY A 311 12.36 15.00 17.98
N LYS A 312 11.19 15.44 18.45
CA LYS A 312 10.20 14.60 19.13
C LYS A 312 9.26 13.80 18.20
N ARG A 313 9.42 13.91 16.88
CA ARG A 313 8.43 13.42 15.90
C ARG A 313 8.16 11.92 15.97
N TRP A 314 9.15 11.11 16.36
CA TRP A 314 8.95 9.68 16.62
C TRP A 314 7.94 9.41 17.73
N SER A 315 7.95 10.22 18.80
CA SER A 315 7.03 10.08 19.93
C SER A 315 5.64 10.64 19.63
N ASP A 316 5.50 11.46 18.59
CA ASP A 316 4.22 12.03 18.15
C ASP A 316 3.46 11.08 17.19
N LEU A 317 4.07 9.98 16.73
CA LEU A 317 3.40 8.95 15.93
C LEU A 317 2.39 8.14 16.77
N PRO A 318 1.35 7.54 16.14
CA PRO A 318 0.41 6.64 16.82
C PRO A 318 1.09 5.51 17.60
N ASP A 319 0.46 5.10 18.71
CA ASP A 319 0.92 3.99 19.51
C ASP A 319 0.74 2.66 18.77
N LEU A 320 1.85 1.98 18.50
CA LEU A 320 1.90 0.73 17.74
C LEU A 320 1.87 -0.53 18.61
N SER A 321 1.87 -0.39 19.94
CA SER A 321 1.78 -1.52 20.88
C SER A 321 0.62 -2.48 20.59
N PRO A 322 -0.58 -2.04 20.15
CA PRO A 322 -1.66 -2.96 19.78
C PRO A 322 -1.36 -3.89 18.59
N HIS A 323 -0.40 -3.53 17.73
CA HIS A 323 -0.13 -4.20 16.46
C HIS A 323 1.06 -5.18 16.51
N ILE A 324 1.72 -5.33 17.66
CA ILE A 324 2.95 -6.15 17.81
C ILE A 324 2.73 -7.66 17.59
N HIS A 325 1.49 -8.10 17.44
CA HIS A 325 1.11 -9.50 17.22
C HIS A 325 0.37 -9.75 15.89
N ASP A 326 0.15 -8.71 15.07
CA ASP A 326 -0.70 -8.80 13.88
C ASP A 326 -0.08 -9.73 12.82
N HIS A 327 1.17 -9.45 12.46
CA HIS A 327 1.97 -10.13 11.43
C HIS A 327 1.20 -10.42 10.15
N PHE A 328 0.35 -9.48 9.71
CA PHE A 328 -0.42 -9.62 8.48
C PHE A 328 0.48 -9.38 7.24
N LEU A 329 1.35 -8.36 7.31
CA LEU A 329 2.34 -8.04 6.29
C LEU A 329 3.70 -7.75 6.91
N SER A 330 4.74 -8.40 6.38
CA SER A 330 6.13 -8.15 6.77
C SER A 330 6.56 -6.70 6.52
N PHE A 331 5.95 -6.00 5.55
CA PHE A 331 6.16 -4.56 5.33
C PHE A 331 5.76 -3.74 6.55
N ASN A 332 4.59 -4.01 7.14
CA ASN A 332 4.12 -3.31 8.33
C ASN A 332 5.01 -3.65 9.54
N ASP A 333 5.32 -4.94 9.74
CA ASP A 333 6.22 -5.38 10.82
C ASP A 333 7.57 -4.63 10.78
N ALA A 334 8.16 -4.51 9.58
CA ALA A 334 9.43 -3.83 9.38
C ALA A 334 9.38 -2.33 9.67
N HIS A 335 8.27 -1.65 9.38
CA HIS A 335 8.09 -0.24 9.72
C HIS A 335 7.77 -0.03 11.21
N TYR A 336 6.96 -0.93 11.78
CA TYR A 336 6.56 -0.83 13.18
C TYR A 336 7.73 -1.06 14.11
N VAL A 337 8.61 -2.02 13.80
CA VAL A 337 9.72 -2.35 14.71
C VAL A 337 10.68 -1.18 14.89
N PHE A 338 11.06 -0.46 13.82
CA PHE A 338 11.95 0.69 13.98
C PHE A 338 11.20 1.92 14.51
N SER A 339 9.90 2.06 14.23
CA SER A 339 9.07 3.13 14.81
C SER A 339 8.95 2.99 16.33
N LEU A 340 8.62 1.79 16.81
CA LEU A 340 8.58 1.46 18.25
C LEU A 340 9.95 1.71 18.89
N HIS A 341 11.02 1.25 18.23
CA HIS A 341 12.37 1.38 18.74
C HIS A 341 12.82 2.84 18.88
N ARG A 342 12.61 3.65 17.82
CA ARG A 342 12.94 5.08 17.78
C ARG A 342 12.02 5.91 18.68
N GLY A 343 10.76 5.50 18.85
CA GLY A 343 9.82 6.08 19.80
C GLY A 343 10.10 5.70 21.27
N GLY A 344 11.13 4.90 21.55
CA GLY A 344 11.55 4.52 22.91
C GLY A 344 10.79 3.34 23.51
N LYS A 345 9.93 2.66 22.76
CA LYS A 345 9.14 1.49 23.17
C LYS A 345 9.96 0.19 23.06
N ARG A 346 11.03 0.10 23.85
CA ARG A 346 12.03 -1.00 23.76
C ARG A 346 11.45 -2.38 24.08
N GLU A 347 10.55 -2.48 25.06
CA GLU A 347 9.92 -3.77 25.39
C GLU A 347 8.97 -4.23 24.30
N ASP A 348 8.16 -3.32 23.73
CA ASP A 348 7.28 -3.65 22.59
C ASP A 348 8.09 -4.02 21.35
N THR A 349 9.25 -3.39 21.13
CA THR A 349 10.17 -3.76 20.05
C THR A 349 10.65 -5.21 20.19
N LYS A 350 11.09 -5.60 21.39
CA LYS A 350 11.51 -6.98 21.67
C LYS A 350 10.34 -7.96 21.54
N GLU A 351 9.16 -7.56 22.00
CA GLU A 351 7.97 -8.37 21.91
C GLU A 351 7.55 -8.60 20.46
N LEU A 352 7.55 -7.58 19.60
CA LEU A 352 7.27 -7.71 18.16
C LEU A 352 8.23 -8.69 17.48
N LEU A 353 9.53 -8.61 17.77
CA LEU A 353 10.51 -9.57 17.21
C LEU A 353 10.27 -11.00 17.71
N ARG A 354 9.89 -11.15 18.98
CA ARG A 354 9.60 -12.45 19.61
C ARG A 354 8.31 -13.06 19.06
N SER A 355 7.25 -12.27 18.91
CA SER A 355 5.97 -12.69 18.33
C SER A 355 6.13 -13.05 16.85
N LEU A 356 6.89 -12.27 16.08
CA LEU A 356 7.22 -12.57 14.69
C LEU A 356 7.96 -13.91 14.56
N SER A 357 8.95 -14.13 15.42
CA SER A 357 9.67 -15.42 15.50
C SER A 357 8.73 -16.60 15.84
N SER A 358 7.74 -16.39 16.72
CA SER A 358 6.74 -17.42 17.05
C SER A 358 5.78 -17.67 15.88
N PHE A 359 5.37 -16.61 15.18
CA PHE A 359 4.50 -16.66 14.02
C PHE A 359 5.14 -17.45 12.86
N ILE A 360 6.44 -17.28 12.65
CA ILE A 360 7.20 -18.06 11.66
C ILE A 360 7.26 -19.56 12.05
N LYS A 361 7.34 -19.88 13.34
CA LYS A 361 7.48 -21.26 13.85
C LYS A 361 6.17 -22.03 13.95
N SER A 362 5.00 -21.38 13.95
CA SER A 362 3.70 -22.05 14.11
C SER A 362 3.27 -22.92 12.91
N GLY A 363 4.10 -23.03 11.87
CA GLY A 363 3.93 -23.91 10.71
C GLY A 363 3.43 -23.17 9.47
N PRO A 364 3.61 -23.73 8.26
CA PRO A 364 3.23 -23.05 7.02
C PRO A 364 1.72 -23.16 6.78
N ALA A 365 0.96 -22.12 7.13
CA ALA A 365 -0.46 -22.02 6.80
C ALA A 365 -0.79 -20.82 5.91
N ASN A 366 -0.04 -19.72 5.99
CA ASN A 366 -0.35 -18.50 5.23
C ASN A 366 0.88 -17.93 4.48
N ASN A 367 0.63 -17.01 3.53
CA ASN A 367 1.69 -16.46 2.67
C ASN A 367 2.66 -15.54 3.42
N ASN A 368 2.17 -14.70 4.34
CA ASN A 368 3.05 -13.79 5.06
C ASN A 368 4.02 -14.53 5.99
N GLN A 369 3.66 -15.69 6.57
CA GLN A 369 4.63 -16.54 7.29
C GLN A 369 5.81 -16.94 6.40
N ARG A 370 5.54 -17.25 5.13
CA ARG A 370 6.56 -17.63 4.17
C ARG A 370 7.49 -16.46 3.84
N VAL A 371 6.92 -15.27 3.64
CA VAL A 371 7.66 -14.02 3.40
C VAL A 371 8.44 -13.56 4.64
N ALA A 372 7.84 -13.63 5.81
CA ALA A 372 8.46 -13.32 7.10
C ALA A 372 9.69 -14.20 7.34
N LYS A 373 9.59 -15.50 7.04
CA LYS A 373 10.71 -16.43 7.11
C LYS A 373 11.80 -16.15 6.06
N LEU A 374 11.41 -15.76 4.84
CA LEU A 374 12.33 -15.53 3.74
C LEU A 374 13.14 -14.24 3.91
N VAL A 375 12.49 -13.17 4.36
CA VAL A 375 13.06 -11.81 4.39
C VAL A 375 12.61 -10.98 5.57
N GLY A 376 11.34 -11.09 6.01
CA GLY A 376 10.76 -10.17 6.99
C GLY A 376 11.48 -10.17 8.35
N GLN A 377 11.85 -11.34 8.88
CA GLN A 377 12.57 -11.45 10.15
C GLN A 377 13.94 -10.77 10.10
N SER A 378 14.76 -11.12 9.12
CA SER A 378 16.10 -10.54 8.94
C SER A 378 16.02 -9.02 8.71
N LEU A 379 15.00 -8.57 8.00
CA LEU A 379 14.77 -7.14 7.79
C LEU A 379 14.44 -6.42 9.09
N CYS A 380 13.49 -6.93 9.89
CA CYS A 380 13.12 -6.34 11.17
C CYS A 380 14.31 -6.28 12.14
N GLU A 381 15.06 -7.38 12.27
CA GLU A 381 16.26 -7.46 13.11
C GLU A 381 17.36 -6.51 12.62
N GLY A 382 17.53 -6.39 11.30
CA GLY A 382 18.52 -5.48 10.69
C GLY A 382 18.20 -4.01 10.93
N MET A 383 16.92 -3.61 10.83
CA MET A 383 16.52 -2.22 11.12
C MET A 383 16.76 -1.85 12.59
N VAL A 384 16.50 -2.77 13.52
CA VAL A 384 16.83 -2.59 14.95
C VAL A 384 18.35 -2.51 15.16
N ALA A 385 19.12 -3.41 14.54
CA ALA A 385 20.59 -3.38 14.62
C ALA A 385 21.15 -2.03 14.15
N TYR A 386 20.63 -1.48 13.04
CA TYR A 386 21.03 -0.16 12.56
C TYR A 386 20.70 0.92 13.58
N ALA A 387 19.50 0.86 14.16
CA ALA A 387 19.06 1.82 15.15
C ALA A 387 19.94 1.83 16.42
N GLU A 388 20.54 0.69 16.77
CA GLU A 388 21.46 0.51 17.90
C GLU A 388 22.92 0.81 17.54
N GLY A 389 23.22 1.16 16.29
CA GLY A 389 24.59 1.40 15.82
C GLY A 389 25.39 0.13 15.51
N GLU A 390 24.74 -1.04 15.50
CA GLU A 390 25.32 -2.33 15.14
C GLU A 390 25.37 -2.46 13.60
N TYR A 391 26.14 -1.59 12.95
CA TYR A 391 26.13 -1.46 11.48
C TYR A 391 26.61 -2.72 10.76
N ALA A 392 27.64 -3.42 11.27
CA ALA A 392 28.11 -4.69 10.69
C ALA A 392 27.00 -5.75 10.67
N LYS A 393 26.33 -5.94 11.81
CA LYS A 393 25.19 -6.85 11.94
C LYS A 393 24.02 -6.46 11.04
N THR A 394 23.79 -5.16 10.85
CA THR A 394 22.78 -4.68 9.87
C THR A 394 23.09 -5.20 8.47
N VAL A 395 24.35 -5.11 8.04
CA VAL A 395 24.79 -5.59 6.72
C VAL A 395 24.62 -7.11 6.64
N ASP A 396 25.07 -7.86 7.64
CA ASP A 396 24.96 -9.32 7.70
C ASP A 396 23.50 -9.81 7.62
N LEU A 397 22.57 -9.07 8.20
CA LEU A 397 21.15 -9.41 8.20
C LEU A 397 20.45 -9.02 6.89
N ILE A 398 20.69 -7.83 6.36
CA ILE A 398 19.92 -7.29 5.22
C ILE A 398 20.53 -7.67 3.86
N MET A 399 21.86 -7.68 3.73
CA MET A 399 22.53 -7.94 2.45
C MET A 399 22.12 -9.28 1.79
N PRO A 400 22.04 -10.41 2.51
CA PRO A 400 21.68 -11.70 1.93
C PRO A 400 20.23 -11.77 1.43
N VAL A 401 19.33 -10.99 2.02
CA VAL A 401 17.89 -11.02 1.70
C VAL A 401 17.44 -9.87 0.80
N ARG A 402 18.33 -8.94 0.44
CA ARG A 402 17.99 -7.69 -0.30
C ARG A 402 17.18 -7.92 -1.58
N SER A 403 17.47 -9.01 -2.31
CA SER A 403 16.78 -9.33 -3.56
C SER A 403 15.32 -9.73 -3.35
N TYR A 404 14.95 -10.12 -2.13
CA TYR A 404 13.60 -10.56 -1.76
C TYR A 404 12.78 -9.47 -1.08
N ILE A 405 13.34 -8.29 -0.81
CA ILE A 405 12.64 -7.18 -0.13
C ILE A 405 11.33 -6.83 -0.85
N HIS A 406 11.30 -6.86 -2.19
CA HIS A 406 10.09 -6.59 -2.96
C HIS A 406 8.90 -7.52 -2.62
N GLN A 407 9.12 -8.68 -2.00
CA GLN A 407 8.07 -9.63 -1.62
C GLN A 407 7.33 -9.24 -0.34
N ILE A 408 7.80 -8.24 0.41
CA ILE A 408 7.16 -7.86 1.69
C ILE A 408 5.90 -7.01 1.52
N ALA A 409 5.56 -6.61 0.29
CA ALA A 409 4.66 -5.51 -0.11
C ALA A 409 5.40 -4.18 -0.32
N GLY A 410 4.63 -3.10 -0.48
CA GLY A 410 5.14 -1.75 -0.74
C GLY A 410 5.62 -1.55 -2.17
N SER A 411 5.65 -0.31 -2.61
CA SER A 411 6.19 0.07 -3.91
C SER A 411 7.73 0.07 -3.93
N HIS A 412 8.34 0.20 -5.11
CA HIS A 412 9.81 0.34 -5.21
C HIS A 412 10.32 1.54 -4.41
N ALA A 413 9.59 2.67 -4.47
CA ALA A 413 9.92 3.88 -3.72
C ALA A 413 9.86 3.66 -2.20
N GLN A 414 8.85 2.95 -1.70
CA GLN A 414 8.72 2.65 -0.27
C GLN A 414 9.83 1.70 0.22
N ASN A 415 10.06 0.60 -0.51
CA ASN A 415 11.09 -0.40 -0.18
C ASN A 415 12.51 0.15 -0.20
N ASP A 416 12.72 1.30 -0.86
CA ASP A 416 14.00 1.94 -0.95
C ASP A 416 14.61 2.35 0.39
N VAL A 417 13.80 2.57 1.42
CA VAL A 417 14.28 2.91 2.78
C VAL A 417 15.21 1.83 3.33
N PHE A 418 14.93 0.57 3.03
CA PHE A 418 15.73 -0.57 3.48
C PHE A 418 17.06 -0.65 2.72
N ILE A 419 17.05 -0.33 1.42
CA ILE A 419 18.26 -0.28 0.60
C ILE A 419 19.15 0.89 1.02
N GLN A 420 18.58 2.06 1.27
CA GLN A 420 19.32 3.20 1.82
C GLN A 420 19.95 2.84 3.17
N THR A 421 19.17 2.24 4.08
CA THR A 421 19.68 1.78 5.39
C THR A 421 20.87 0.83 5.24
N LEU A 422 20.79 -0.16 4.33
CA LEU A 422 21.89 -1.07 4.04
C LEU A 422 23.15 -0.33 3.56
N VAL A 423 23.00 0.63 2.64
CA VAL A 423 24.15 1.40 2.13
C VAL A 423 24.77 2.25 3.25
N HIS A 424 23.95 2.94 4.04
CA HIS A 424 24.46 3.71 5.19
C HIS A 424 25.15 2.81 6.21
N ALA A 425 24.62 1.62 6.48
CA ALA A 425 25.26 0.64 7.35
C ALA A 425 26.65 0.29 6.81
N CYS A 426 26.73 -0.11 5.54
CA CYS A 426 27.99 -0.44 4.87
C CYS A 426 29.05 0.67 4.96
N LEU A 427 28.65 1.94 4.86
CA LEU A 427 29.55 3.08 4.99
C LEU A 427 30.06 3.29 6.43
N LYS A 428 29.30 2.83 7.44
CA LYS A 428 29.58 3.05 8.87
C LYS A 428 30.27 1.87 9.57
N THR A 429 30.32 0.67 8.98
CA THR A 429 30.86 -0.52 9.68
C THR A 429 32.38 -0.53 9.87
N GLY A 430 33.13 0.36 9.18
CA GLY A 430 34.60 0.35 9.16
C GLY A 430 35.23 -0.83 8.42
N GLU A 431 34.45 -1.84 8.03
CA GLU A 431 34.93 -3.06 7.37
C GLU A 431 35.13 -2.86 5.86
N PRO A 432 36.31 -3.18 5.30
CA PRO A 432 36.59 -2.97 3.88
C PRO A 432 35.66 -3.73 2.93
N GLU A 433 35.21 -4.92 3.31
CA GLU A 433 34.29 -5.72 2.49
C GLU A 433 32.92 -5.04 2.34
N HIS A 434 32.42 -4.43 3.42
CA HIS A 434 31.15 -3.72 3.40
C HIS A 434 31.19 -2.46 2.51
N LYS A 435 32.36 -1.83 2.34
CA LYS A 435 32.51 -0.76 1.34
C LYS A 435 32.34 -1.27 -0.10
N ASN A 436 32.79 -2.50 -0.41
CA ASN A 436 32.54 -3.11 -1.72
C ASN A 436 31.06 -3.44 -1.92
N PHE A 437 30.39 -3.87 -0.86
CA PHE A 437 28.95 -4.05 -0.84
C PHE A 437 28.18 -2.76 -1.11
N ALA A 438 28.53 -1.64 -0.44
CA ALA A 438 27.97 -0.32 -0.75
C ALA A 438 28.16 0.04 -2.24
N ARG A 439 29.36 -0.17 -2.78
CA ARG A 439 29.66 0.09 -4.20
C ARG A 439 28.72 -0.70 -5.12
N THR A 440 28.56 -2.00 -4.88
CA THR A 440 27.66 -2.87 -5.67
C THR A 440 26.23 -2.39 -5.61
N VAL A 441 25.70 -2.12 -4.41
CA VAL A 441 24.30 -1.69 -4.23
C VAL A 441 24.06 -0.32 -4.86
N LEU A 442 25.01 0.61 -4.76
CA LEU A 442 24.91 1.93 -5.40
C LEU A 442 24.95 1.85 -6.94
N LEU A 443 25.72 0.92 -7.52
CA LEU A 443 25.70 0.66 -8.96
C LEU A 443 24.34 0.10 -9.42
N GLU A 444 23.79 -0.87 -8.69
CA GLU A 444 22.45 -1.41 -8.94
C GLU A 444 21.38 -0.32 -8.83
N ARG A 445 21.46 0.52 -7.80
CA ARG A 445 20.56 1.67 -7.59
C ARG A 445 20.61 2.66 -8.75
N ALA A 446 21.81 3.08 -9.17
CA ALA A 446 21.97 4.05 -10.26
C ALA A 446 21.36 3.57 -11.58
N LYS A 447 21.25 2.24 -11.77
CA LYS A 447 20.56 1.66 -12.93
C LYS A 447 19.03 1.71 -12.80
N LYS A 448 18.49 1.62 -11.59
CA LYS A 448 17.04 1.65 -11.30
C LYS A 448 16.47 3.06 -11.21
N LYS A 449 17.21 3.98 -10.58
CA LYS A 449 16.84 5.40 -10.41
C LYS A 449 17.96 6.28 -10.93
N THR A 450 17.74 6.86 -12.11
CA THR A 450 18.68 7.81 -12.72
C THR A 450 18.61 9.15 -12.00
N HIS A 451 19.72 9.91 -11.97
CA HIS A 451 19.78 11.27 -11.39
C HIS A 451 19.34 11.38 -9.92
N SER A 452 19.64 10.37 -9.08
CA SER A 452 19.38 10.45 -7.64
C SER A 452 20.48 11.26 -6.93
N GLY A 453 20.11 12.42 -6.38
CA GLY A 453 20.98 13.24 -5.55
C GLY A 453 21.40 12.56 -4.24
N ILE A 454 20.52 11.72 -3.65
CA ILE A 454 20.89 10.85 -2.52
C ILE A 454 22.02 9.91 -2.93
N ALA A 455 21.88 9.21 -4.07
CA ALA A 455 22.92 8.30 -4.54
C ALA A 455 24.25 9.02 -4.80
N GLU A 456 24.22 10.22 -5.38
CA GLU A 456 25.43 11.04 -5.55
C GLU A 456 26.12 11.38 -4.23
N ARG A 457 25.35 11.78 -3.20
CA ARG A 457 25.90 12.07 -1.87
C ARG A 457 26.51 10.82 -1.23
N LEU A 458 25.84 9.66 -1.35
CA LEU A 458 26.37 8.39 -0.85
C LEU A 458 27.64 7.96 -1.59
N TRP A 459 27.73 8.19 -2.90
CA TRP A 459 28.96 7.95 -3.68
C TRP A 459 30.12 8.84 -3.21
N ARG A 460 29.86 10.12 -2.91
CA ARG A 460 30.88 11.03 -2.35
C ARG A 460 31.37 10.51 -1.00
N GLN A 461 30.47 10.16 -0.08
CA GLN A 461 30.84 9.58 1.22
C GLN A 461 31.66 8.28 1.09
N LEU A 462 31.32 7.41 0.13
CA LEU A 462 32.09 6.20 -0.13
C LEU A 462 33.53 6.52 -0.58
N ASN A 463 33.69 7.55 -1.41
CA ASN A 463 34.97 7.95 -1.97
C ASN A 463 35.83 8.78 -1.02
N ASP A 464 35.23 9.63 -0.19
CA ASP A 464 35.96 10.45 0.78
C ASP A 464 36.61 9.58 1.88
N ASN A 465 36.04 8.42 2.18
CA ASN A 465 36.60 7.42 3.10
C ASN A 465 37.77 6.58 2.49
N HIS A 466 38.35 7.01 1.36
CA HIS A 466 39.55 6.43 0.72
C HIS A 466 40.81 7.32 0.82
N LEU A 467 40.67 8.56 1.30
CA LEU A 467 41.78 9.45 1.70
C LEU A 467 41.98 9.37 3.22
#